data_AF-A0A3D2S1S5-F1
#
_entry.id   AF-A0A3D2S1S5-F1
#
_cell.length_a   1.000
_cell.length_b   1.000
_cell.length_c   1.000
_cell.angle_alpha   90.00
_cell.angle_beta   90.00
_cell.angle_gamma   90.00
#
_symmetry.space_group_name_H-M   'P 1'
#
loop_
_entity.id
_entity.type
_entity.pdbx_description
1 polymer ?
#
loop_
_entity_poly.entity_id
_entity_poly.type
_entity_poly.pdbx_seq_one_letter_code
_entity_poly.pdbx_strand_id
1 'polypeptide(L)'
;MFINFWYVAEQSEKLTKKPIRRKMLGQHFVLFRDESGKARCLSDVCIHRGGSLSAGKIANNCIQCPYHGWHFDGNGICQRIPSLGKEAKIPKRAKIDSYPTKEIYGLIFCFLGDIPDKERCPILEVKEYDWENWRTTTQHFQFDIDYKRSIENGIDGAHNEFVHPTHGFSGEDDDYKSPPIDMKLTEWGTGFFNKVYAPPLKEKKMREASGRAVNAIVEAGTGHHGISMLWTYIHPTPEILIHQYVFETPIDETSTKIYLINTRNFLTDPKDDERVMERNQVVAFQDRDVLVNISPVLTPNKINNEFFV
;
A
#
# COMPACT_ATOMS: atom_id res chain seq x y z
N MET A 1 -17.80 2.31 4.62
CA MET A 1 -17.43 3.43 3.72
C MET A 1 -15.92 3.43 3.55
N PHE A 2 -15.38 3.51 2.32
CA PHE A 2 -13.95 3.33 2.04
C PHE A 2 -13.02 4.35 2.72
N ILE A 3 -13.52 5.53 3.08
CA ILE A 3 -12.71 6.53 3.79
C ILE A 3 -12.32 6.08 5.20
N ASN A 4 -13.05 5.14 5.82
CA ASN A 4 -12.82 4.69 7.20
C ASN A 4 -11.70 3.64 7.32
N PHE A 5 -10.61 3.81 6.56
CA PHE A 5 -9.42 2.94 6.56
C PHE A 5 -8.14 3.78 6.47
N TRP A 6 -7.01 3.15 6.76
CA TRP A 6 -5.68 3.75 6.59
C TRP A 6 -5.17 3.52 5.17
N TYR A 7 -4.66 4.58 4.57
CA TYR A 7 -4.04 4.56 3.23
C TYR A 7 -2.63 5.11 3.29
N VAL A 8 -1.73 4.55 2.49
CA VAL A 8 -0.37 5.09 2.36
C VAL A 8 -0.39 6.29 1.44
N ALA A 9 -0.15 7.46 2.00
CA ALA A 9 -0.12 8.70 1.25
C ALA A 9 1.19 8.87 0.47
N GLU A 10 2.33 8.49 1.07
CA GLU A 10 3.66 8.52 0.44
C GLU A 10 4.72 7.77 1.27
N GLN A 11 5.86 7.41 0.66
CA GLN A 11 7.10 7.05 1.36
C GLN A 11 7.62 8.22 2.21
N SER A 12 8.00 7.94 3.45
CA SER A 12 8.50 8.92 4.43
C SER A 12 9.65 9.78 3.87
N GLU A 13 10.60 9.17 3.17
CA GLU A 13 11.77 9.85 2.60
C GLU A 13 11.44 10.88 1.52
N LYS A 14 10.32 10.73 0.81
CA LYS A 14 9.91 11.69 -0.23
C LYS A 14 9.32 12.97 0.38
N LEU A 15 8.85 12.90 1.63
CA LEU A 15 8.36 14.07 2.36
C LEU A 15 9.53 14.82 3.01
N THR A 16 10.09 15.76 2.26
CA THR A 16 11.19 16.63 2.71
C THR A 16 10.67 17.91 3.39
N LYS A 17 11.41 19.03 3.29
CA LYS A 17 10.98 20.35 3.79
C LYS A 17 9.92 21.01 2.91
N LYS A 18 9.72 20.52 1.68
CA LYS A 18 8.69 21.04 0.77
C LYS A 18 7.40 20.25 0.96
N PRO A 19 6.23 20.93 1.03
CA PRO A 19 4.95 20.23 1.01
C PRO A 19 4.78 19.49 -0.32
N ILE A 20 4.05 18.39 -0.30
CA ILE A 20 3.75 17.60 -1.50
C ILE A 20 2.25 17.38 -1.63
N ARG A 21 1.76 17.42 -2.87
CA ARG A 21 0.37 17.14 -3.20
C ARG A 21 0.17 15.65 -3.40
N ARG A 22 -0.84 15.04 -2.78
CA ARG A 22 -1.21 13.64 -3.02
C ARG A 22 -2.69 13.51 -3.30
N LYS A 23 -3.03 12.64 -4.26
CA LYS A 23 -4.42 12.31 -4.59
C LYS A 23 -4.71 10.91 -4.05
N MET A 24 -5.75 10.78 -3.25
CA MET A 24 -6.22 9.52 -2.65
C MET A 24 -7.74 9.53 -2.69
N LEU A 25 -8.37 8.41 -3.08
CA LEU A 25 -9.82 8.28 -3.21
C LEU A 25 -10.48 9.43 -4.00
N GLY A 26 -9.82 9.90 -5.06
CA GLY A 26 -10.30 11.00 -5.89
C GLY A 26 -10.05 12.41 -5.33
N GLN A 27 -9.61 12.56 -4.08
CA GLN A 27 -9.45 13.85 -3.38
C GLN A 27 -7.99 14.28 -3.25
N HIS A 28 -7.74 15.60 -3.19
CA HIS A 28 -6.41 16.17 -3.06
C HIS A 28 -6.06 16.56 -1.62
N PHE A 29 -4.88 16.12 -1.19
CA PHE A 29 -4.32 16.35 0.13
C PHE A 29 -2.94 17.00 0.02
N VAL A 30 -2.59 17.77 1.05
CA VAL A 30 -1.23 18.26 1.25
C VAL A 30 -0.58 17.48 2.38
N LEU A 31 0.59 16.90 2.08
CA LEU A 31 1.49 16.37 3.10
C LEU A 31 2.59 17.39 3.38
N PHE A 32 2.94 17.57 4.65
CA PHE A 32 4.11 18.34 5.07
C PHE A 32 4.67 17.84 6.39
N ARG A 33 5.95 18.14 6.66
CA ARG A 33 6.51 17.99 8.00
C ARG A 33 6.33 19.28 8.77
N ASP A 34 5.79 19.16 9.96
CA ASP A 34 5.78 20.25 10.93
C ASP A 34 7.21 20.47 11.51
N GLU A 35 7.42 21.50 12.33
CA GLU A 35 8.75 21.83 12.88
C GLU A 35 9.29 20.75 13.82
N SER A 36 8.44 19.86 14.35
CA SER A 36 8.87 18.68 15.11
C SER A 36 9.30 17.51 14.22
N GLY A 37 9.21 17.67 12.89
CA GLY A 37 9.51 16.64 11.91
C GLY A 37 8.35 15.68 11.65
N LYS A 38 7.22 15.84 12.35
CA LYS A 38 6.05 14.95 12.22
C LYS A 38 5.33 15.21 10.89
N ALA A 39 5.06 14.13 10.15
CA ALA A 39 4.22 14.19 8.97
C ALA A 39 2.78 14.58 9.32
N ARG A 40 2.22 15.51 8.54
CA ARG A 40 0.84 16.02 8.65
C ARG A 40 0.15 15.87 7.31
N CYS A 41 -1.15 15.56 7.34
CA CYS A 41 -2.02 15.47 6.17
C CYS A 41 -3.25 16.36 6.37
N LEU A 42 -3.45 17.32 5.46
CA LEU A 42 -4.61 18.20 5.43
C LEU A 42 -5.27 18.15 4.05
N SER A 43 -6.52 18.63 3.96
CA SER A 43 -7.11 18.97 2.67
C SER A 43 -6.20 19.96 1.93
N ASP A 44 -5.97 19.74 0.63
CA ASP A 44 -5.13 20.65 -0.17
C ASP A 44 -5.83 21.97 -0.51
N VAL A 45 -7.08 22.18 -0.07
CA VAL A 45 -7.92 23.31 -0.48
C VAL A 45 -7.99 24.36 0.63
N CYS A 46 -7.40 25.54 0.38
CA CYS A 46 -7.53 26.66 1.29
C CYS A 46 -8.97 27.22 1.30
N ILE A 47 -9.62 27.23 2.46
CA ILE A 47 -11.00 27.73 2.64
C ILE A 47 -11.24 29.21 2.30
N HIS A 48 -10.17 30.01 2.11
CA HIS A 48 -10.35 31.41 1.75
C HIS A 48 -10.88 31.57 0.32
N ARG A 49 -10.17 30.98 -0.65
CA ARG A 49 -10.42 31.12 -2.10
C ARG A 49 -9.99 29.89 -2.90
N GLY A 50 -9.91 28.71 -2.27
CA GLY A 50 -9.59 27.45 -2.94
C GLY A 50 -8.13 27.26 -3.36
N GLY A 51 -7.20 28.09 -2.87
CA GLY A 51 -5.78 27.96 -3.22
C GLY A 51 -5.19 26.61 -2.79
N SER A 52 -4.37 26.00 -3.64
CA SER A 52 -3.67 24.74 -3.33
C SER A 52 -2.59 24.97 -2.28
N LEU A 53 -2.70 24.31 -1.14
CA LEU A 53 -1.76 24.46 -0.03
C LEU A 53 -0.42 23.79 -0.31
N SER A 54 -0.42 22.70 -1.08
CA SER A 54 0.79 22.00 -1.53
C SER A 54 1.66 22.82 -2.48
N ALA A 55 1.11 23.86 -3.13
CA ALA A 55 1.88 24.88 -3.86
C ALA A 55 2.47 25.97 -2.94
N GLY A 56 2.22 25.88 -1.63
CA GLY A 56 2.70 26.78 -0.59
C GLY A 56 4.07 26.42 -0.05
N LYS A 57 4.30 26.83 1.21
CA LYS A 57 5.55 26.57 1.94
C LYS A 57 5.32 26.41 3.43
N ILE A 58 6.27 25.80 4.12
CA ILE A 58 6.22 25.68 5.58
C ILE A 58 6.76 26.95 6.21
N ALA A 59 6.00 27.53 7.14
CA ALA A 59 6.38 28.74 7.85
C ALA A 59 5.70 28.81 9.22
N ASN A 60 6.51 28.91 10.28
CA ASN A 60 6.08 28.94 11.69
C ASN A 60 5.17 27.75 12.02
N ASN A 61 5.68 26.54 11.82
CA ASN A 61 5.00 25.28 12.10
C ASN A 61 3.66 25.07 11.35
N CYS A 62 3.43 25.83 10.27
CA CYS A 62 2.19 25.81 9.50
C CYS A 62 2.48 25.66 8.00
N ILE A 63 1.51 25.12 7.28
CA ILE A 63 1.46 25.27 5.82
C ILE A 63 0.90 26.66 5.49
N GLN A 64 1.70 27.47 4.79
CA GLN A 64 1.31 28.80 4.31
C GLN A 64 0.74 28.68 2.90
N CYS A 65 -0.52 29.07 2.72
CA CYS A 65 -1.19 29.16 1.42
C CYS A 65 -0.44 30.15 0.50
N PRO A 66 -0.13 29.77 -0.75
CA PRO A 66 0.62 30.63 -1.67
C PRO A 66 -0.19 31.85 -2.15
N TYR A 67 -1.51 31.84 -1.99
CA TYR A 67 -2.37 32.90 -2.54
C TYR A 67 -2.35 34.16 -1.65
N HIS A 68 -2.89 34.07 -0.43
CA HIS A 68 -3.00 35.21 0.49
C HIS A 68 -2.23 34.99 1.80
N GLY A 69 -1.37 33.96 1.84
CA GLY A 69 -0.50 33.69 2.97
C GLY A 69 -1.23 33.22 4.23
N TRP A 70 -2.43 32.64 4.15
CA TRP A 70 -3.07 32.05 5.33
C TRP A 70 -2.24 30.85 5.83
N HIS A 71 -1.96 30.80 7.13
CA HIS A 71 -1.20 29.70 7.74
C HIS A 71 -2.17 28.74 8.42
N PHE A 72 -2.04 27.45 8.14
CA PHE A 72 -2.78 26.37 8.80
C PHE A 72 -1.80 25.43 9.51
N ASP A 73 -2.06 25.11 10.78
CA ASP A 73 -1.24 24.15 11.52
C ASP A 73 -1.53 22.70 11.10
N GLY A 74 -0.82 21.74 11.71
CA GLY A 74 -1.01 20.31 11.45
C GLY A 74 -2.37 19.73 11.83
N ASN A 75 -3.23 20.49 12.51
CA ASN A 75 -4.63 20.14 12.82
C ASN A 75 -5.61 20.92 11.93
N GLY A 76 -5.12 21.59 10.90
CA GLY A 76 -5.92 22.35 9.96
C GLY A 76 -6.47 23.67 10.52
N ILE A 77 -6.05 24.11 11.71
CA ILE A 77 -6.53 25.35 12.31
C ILE A 77 -5.74 26.52 11.74
N CYS A 78 -6.42 27.57 11.28
CA CYS A 78 -5.75 28.77 10.79
C CYS A 78 -5.12 29.52 11.96
N GLN A 79 -3.81 29.69 11.92
CA GLN A 79 -3.03 30.38 12.94
C GLN A 79 -2.71 31.83 12.57
N ARG A 80 -2.78 32.18 11.27
CA ARG A 80 -2.42 33.52 10.80
C ARG A 80 -3.15 33.88 9.51
N ILE A 81 -3.75 35.07 9.51
CA ILE A 81 -4.29 35.74 8.33
C ILE A 81 -3.51 37.06 8.17
N PRO A 82 -2.49 37.12 7.29
CA PRO A 82 -1.58 38.25 7.23
C PRO A 82 -2.26 39.61 7.01
N SER A 83 -3.33 39.66 6.23
CA SER A 83 -4.06 40.89 5.89
C SER A 83 -4.80 41.53 7.07
N LEU A 84 -4.97 40.82 8.19
CA LEU A 84 -5.60 41.36 9.39
C LEU A 84 -4.58 41.96 10.39
N GLY A 85 -3.28 41.84 10.12
CA GLY A 85 -2.22 42.24 11.05
C GLY A 85 -1.80 41.12 12.01
N LYS A 86 -0.69 41.34 12.74
CA LYS A 86 -0.05 40.32 13.58
C LYS A 86 -0.88 39.90 14.80
N GLU A 87 -1.66 40.82 15.36
CA GLU A 87 -2.44 40.62 16.58
C GLU A 87 -3.93 40.31 16.30
N ALA A 88 -4.26 40.01 15.05
CA ALA A 88 -5.62 39.75 14.65
C ALA A 88 -6.20 38.51 15.33
N LYS A 89 -7.43 38.63 15.82
CA LYS A 89 -8.21 37.48 16.28
C LYS A 89 -8.72 36.68 15.08
N ILE A 90 -8.21 35.45 14.93
CA ILE A 90 -8.60 34.56 13.84
C ILE A 90 -10.01 33.97 14.12
N PRO A 91 -10.93 33.99 13.15
CA PRO A 91 -12.25 33.37 13.32
C PRO A 91 -12.12 31.85 13.57
N LYS A 92 -12.86 31.31 14.54
CA LYS A 92 -12.85 29.85 14.86
C LYS A 92 -13.22 28.94 13.67
N ARG A 93 -13.99 29.46 12.71
CA ARG A 93 -14.37 28.76 11.47
C ARG A 93 -13.26 28.73 10.42
N ALA A 94 -12.15 29.44 10.64
CA ALA A 94 -11.01 29.42 9.74
C ALA A 94 -10.21 28.15 9.97
N LYS A 95 -10.72 27.01 9.49
CA LYS A 95 -10.08 25.71 9.59
C LYS A 95 -10.34 24.87 8.35
N ILE A 96 -9.46 23.93 8.07
CA ILE A 96 -9.56 22.93 7.03
C ILE A 96 -9.54 21.54 7.65
N ASP A 97 -9.94 20.53 6.88
CA ASP A 97 -9.90 19.16 7.34
C ASP A 97 -8.46 18.69 7.54
N SER A 98 -8.22 18.02 8.67
CA SER A 98 -6.97 17.38 9.03
C SER A 98 -7.20 15.90 9.24
N TYR A 99 -6.27 15.08 8.77
CA TYR A 99 -6.43 13.63 8.76
C TYR A 99 -5.42 12.98 9.72
N PRO A 100 -5.87 12.06 10.60
CA PRO A 100 -4.95 11.30 11.44
C PRO A 100 -3.82 10.69 10.60
N THR A 101 -2.58 10.93 11.00
CA THR A 101 -1.38 10.56 10.25
C THR A 101 -0.47 9.73 11.15
N LYS A 102 -0.03 8.57 10.65
CA LYS A 102 0.95 7.68 11.30
C LYS A 102 2.12 7.48 10.36
N GLU A 103 3.33 7.58 10.88
CA GLU A 103 4.56 7.35 10.12
C GLU A 103 5.23 6.10 10.71
N ILE A 104 5.11 4.98 9.99
CA ILE A 104 5.63 3.66 10.38
C ILE A 104 6.09 2.91 9.15
N TYR A 105 7.04 2.00 9.30
CA TYR A 105 7.55 1.16 8.21
C TYR A 105 8.11 1.97 7.01
N GLY A 106 8.66 3.16 7.26
CA GLY A 106 9.13 4.06 6.20
C GLY A 106 8.00 4.64 5.33
N LEU A 107 6.74 4.48 5.73
CA LEU A 107 5.56 4.93 5.01
C LEU A 107 4.74 5.91 5.85
N ILE A 108 4.05 6.85 5.18
CA ILE A 108 3.14 7.80 5.81
C ILE A 108 1.71 7.33 5.54
N PHE A 109 1.04 6.85 6.59
CA PHE A 109 -0.35 6.43 6.57
C PHE A 109 -1.28 7.58 6.97
N CYS A 110 -2.39 7.73 6.27
CA CYS A 110 -3.45 8.68 6.58
C CYS A 110 -4.79 7.96 6.73
N PHE A 111 -5.52 8.27 7.80
CA PHE A 111 -6.89 7.83 7.98
C PHE A 111 -7.84 8.90 7.44
N LEU A 112 -8.63 8.57 6.41
CA LEU A 112 -9.42 9.57 5.67
C LEU A 112 -10.85 9.75 6.21
N GLY A 113 -11.24 8.94 7.18
CA GLY A 113 -12.57 8.89 7.76
C GLY A 113 -12.69 9.64 9.08
N ASP A 114 -13.88 9.57 9.67
CA ASP A 114 -14.29 10.35 10.83
C ASP A 114 -14.68 9.49 12.05
N ILE A 115 -14.53 8.16 11.95
CA ILE A 115 -14.83 7.26 13.08
C ILE A 115 -13.79 7.36 14.22
N PRO A 116 -14.20 7.05 15.47
CA PRO A 116 -13.32 7.03 16.63
C PRO A 116 -12.13 6.09 16.46
N ASP A 117 -10.98 6.44 17.05
CA ASP A 117 -9.72 5.69 16.88
C ASP A 117 -9.84 4.20 17.27
N LYS A 118 -10.60 3.91 18.34
CA LYS A 118 -10.86 2.55 18.82
C LYS A 118 -11.69 1.66 17.88
N GLU A 119 -12.36 2.25 16.89
CA GLU A 119 -13.21 1.56 15.91
C GLU A 119 -12.50 1.41 14.55
N ARG A 120 -11.28 1.94 14.42
CA ARG A 120 -10.53 1.88 13.16
C ARG A 120 -9.91 0.50 13.00
N CYS A 121 -10.06 -0.06 11.80
CA CYS A 121 -9.19 -1.15 11.34
C CYS A 121 -7.73 -0.74 11.58
N PRO A 122 -6.92 -1.53 12.31
CA PRO A 122 -5.53 -1.19 12.53
C PRO A 122 -4.75 -1.24 11.21
N ILE A 123 -3.58 -0.61 11.19
CA ILE A 123 -2.64 -0.84 10.08
C ILE A 123 -2.12 -2.27 10.25
N LEU A 124 -2.12 -3.05 9.17
CA LEU A 124 -1.60 -4.41 9.16
C LEU A 124 -0.15 -4.41 9.68
N GLU A 125 0.08 -5.23 10.69
CA GLU A 125 1.38 -5.33 11.35
C GLU A 125 2.38 -6.06 10.45
N VAL A 126 3.51 -5.41 10.17
CA VAL A 126 4.69 -6.05 9.56
C VAL A 126 5.59 -6.51 10.71
N LYS A 127 5.42 -7.76 11.14
CA LYS A 127 6.08 -8.27 12.35
C LYS A 127 7.59 -8.26 12.22
N GLU A 128 8.10 -8.66 11.07
CA GLU A 128 9.52 -8.87 10.81
C GLU A 128 10.27 -7.59 10.43
N TYR A 129 9.60 -6.43 10.39
CA TYR A 129 10.15 -5.21 9.80
C TYR A 129 11.53 -4.84 10.35
N ASP A 130 11.72 -4.97 11.67
CA ASP A 130 12.96 -4.66 12.42
C ASP A 130 13.58 -5.90 13.10
N TRP A 131 13.25 -7.12 12.68
CA TRP A 131 13.85 -8.33 13.27
C TRP A 131 15.30 -8.50 12.82
N GLU A 132 16.21 -8.83 13.76
CA GLU A 132 17.66 -8.87 13.52
C GLU A 132 18.10 -9.83 12.40
N ASN A 133 17.45 -10.99 12.30
CA ASN A 133 17.77 -12.03 11.30
C ASN A 133 16.92 -11.91 10.02
N TRP A 134 16.26 -10.77 9.82
CA TRP A 134 15.42 -10.51 8.66
C TRP A 134 15.91 -9.28 7.90
N ARG A 135 15.70 -9.29 6.59
CA ARG A 135 15.99 -8.17 5.71
C ARG A 135 14.70 -7.66 5.09
N THR A 136 14.47 -6.36 5.23
CA THR A 136 13.30 -5.67 4.71
C THR A 136 13.68 -4.78 3.52
N THR A 137 12.89 -4.86 2.45
CA THR A 137 12.95 -3.98 1.29
C THR A 137 11.58 -3.43 0.98
N THR A 138 11.49 -2.17 0.54
CA THR A 138 10.23 -1.51 0.18
C THR A 138 10.25 -1.10 -1.29
N GLN A 139 9.18 -1.43 -2.01
CA GLN A 139 8.96 -1.02 -3.39
C GLN A 139 7.64 -0.25 -3.51
N HIS A 140 7.56 0.62 -4.53
CA HIS A 140 6.33 1.33 -4.85
C HIS A 140 6.04 1.18 -6.34
N PHE A 141 4.75 1.05 -6.65
CA PHE A 141 4.23 0.99 -8.00
C PHE A 141 2.98 1.87 -8.11
N GLN A 142 2.68 2.30 -9.34
CA GLN A 142 1.41 2.90 -9.68
C GLN A 142 0.92 2.24 -10.96
N PHE A 143 -0.26 1.65 -10.91
CA PHE A 143 -0.88 0.97 -12.05
C PHE A 143 -2.26 1.56 -12.32
N ASP A 144 -2.65 1.58 -13.60
CA ASP A 144 -3.98 2.02 -14.06
C ASP A 144 -4.97 0.85 -13.96
N ILE A 145 -5.20 0.42 -12.72
CA ILE A 145 -6.12 -0.65 -12.35
C ILE A 145 -7.03 -0.19 -11.20
N ASP A 146 -8.28 -0.66 -11.22
CA ASP A 146 -9.16 -0.57 -10.05
C ASP A 146 -8.55 -1.38 -8.90
N TYR A 147 -8.41 -0.75 -7.73
CA TYR A 147 -7.80 -1.39 -6.57
C TYR A 147 -8.52 -2.69 -6.17
N LYS A 148 -9.83 -2.81 -6.42
CA LYS A 148 -10.57 -4.05 -6.10
C LYS A 148 -10.05 -5.23 -6.93
N ARG A 149 -9.72 -4.99 -8.20
CA ARG A 149 -9.12 -6.00 -9.08
C ARG A 149 -7.72 -6.39 -8.63
N SER A 150 -6.95 -5.43 -8.11
CA SER A 150 -5.64 -5.66 -7.51
C SER A 150 -5.74 -6.53 -6.24
N ILE A 151 -6.67 -6.20 -5.34
CA ILE A 151 -6.95 -6.98 -4.12
C ILE A 151 -7.42 -8.39 -4.46
N GLU A 152 -8.34 -8.55 -5.41
CA GLU A 152 -8.82 -9.85 -5.90
C GLU A 152 -7.67 -10.70 -6.47
N ASN A 153 -6.80 -10.12 -7.31
CA ASN A 153 -5.62 -10.80 -7.84
C ASN A 153 -4.65 -11.22 -6.74
N GLY A 154 -4.34 -10.34 -5.80
CA GLY A 154 -3.37 -10.64 -4.74
C GLY A 154 -3.80 -11.75 -3.76
N ILE A 155 -5.11 -12.03 -3.65
CA ILE A 155 -5.64 -13.14 -2.82
C ILE A 155 -6.01 -14.39 -3.63
N ASP A 156 -5.95 -14.32 -4.96
CA ASP A 156 -6.24 -15.46 -5.83
C ASP A 156 -5.01 -16.35 -6.00
N GLY A 157 -5.10 -17.60 -5.55
CA GLY A 157 -4.03 -18.58 -5.79
C GLY A 157 -4.04 -19.14 -7.20
N ALA A 158 -5.16 -19.08 -7.92
CA ALA A 158 -5.36 -19.86 -9.14
C ALA A 158 -4.57 -19.32 -10.34
N HIS A 159 -4.47 -18.00 -10.48
CA HIS A 159 -3.74 -17.39 -11.60
C HIS A 159 -2.24 -17.71 -11.59
N ASN A 160 -1.66 -18.15 -10.46
CA ASN A 160 -0.24 -18.48 -10.35
C ASN A 160 0.23 -19.51 -11.38
N GLU A 161 -0.64 -20.44 -11.78
CA GLU A 161 -0.33 -21.45 -12.80
C GLU A 161 -0.08 -20.83 -14.17
N PHE A 162 -0.84 -19.78 -14.49
CA PHE A 162 -0.95 -19.23 -15.85
C PHE A 162 -0.13 -17.96 -16.04
N VAL A 163 -0.14 -17.07 -15.05
CA VAL A 163 0.45 -15.72 -15.15
C VAL A 163 1.93 -15.72 -14.79
N HIS A 164 2.36 -16.64 -13.91
CA HIS A 164 3.71 -16.66 -13.35
C HIS A 164 4.46 -17.95 -13.74
N PRO A 165 5.29 -17.92 -14.80
CA PRO A 165 6.06 -19.09 -15.27
C PRO A 165 7.08 -19.65 -14.27
N THR A 166 7.25 -19.03 -13.11
CA THR A 166 8.11 -19.49 -12.01
C THR A 166 7.33 -20.01 -10.80
N HIS A 167 6.00 -19.85 -10.79
CA HIS A 167 5.12 -20.33 -9.73
C HIS A 167 4.30 -21.55 -10.19
N GLY A 168 4.01 -21.66 -11.48
CA GLY A 168 3.41 -22.85 -12.08
C GLY A 168 4.00 -23.23 -13.43
N PHE A 169 3.28 -24.05 -14.18
CA PHE A 169 3.72 -24.69 -15.42
C PHE A 169 3.18 -24.00 -16.68
N SER A 170 2.79 -22.72 -16.56
CA SER A 170 2.27 -21.90 -17.68
C SER A 170 1.02 -22.51 -18.33
N GLY A 171 0.22 -23.27 -17.57
CA GLY A 171 -0.98 -23.94 -18.04
C GLY A 171 -0.72 -25.22 -18.84
N GLU A 172 0.52 -25.74 -18.83
CA GLU A 172 0.87 -27.00 -19.51
C GLU A 172 0.53 -28.25 -18.67
N ASP A 173 0.14 -28.09 -17.40
CA ASP A 173 -0.30 -29.17 -16.52
C ASP A 173 -1.80 -29.46 -16.71
N ASP A 174 -2.13 -30.47 -17.51
CA ASP A 174 -3.51 -30.92 -17.76
C ASP A 174 -4.22 -31.40 -16.47
N ASP A 175 -3.47 -31.78 -15.44
CA ASP A 175 -4.01 -32.21 -14.14
C ASP A 175 -4.15 -31.05 -13.14
N TYR A 176 -3.87 -29.81 -13.57
CA TYR A 176 -3.95 -28.63 -12.71
C TYR A 176 -5.33 -28.50 -12.06
N LYS A 177 -5.32 -28.44 -10.73
CA LYS A 177 -6.49 -28.17 -9.91
C LYS A 177 -6.13 -27.28 -8.74
N SER A 178 -6.84 -26.17 -8.60
CA SER A 178 -6.69 -25.32 -7.42
C SER A 178 -6.98 -26.12 -6.14
N PRO A 179 -6.07 -26.10 -5.14
CA PRO A 179 -6.26 -26.84 -3.91
C PRO A 179 -7.48 -26.31 -3.14
N PRO A 180 -8.18 -27.17 -2.37
CA PRO A 180 -9.26 -26.71 -1.51
C PRO A 180 -8.74 -25.70 -0.48
N ILE A 181 -9.45 -24.59 -0.32
CA ILE A 181 -9.05 -23.49 0.56
C ILE A 181 -9.69 -23.65 1.94
N ASP A 182 -8.88 -23.78 2.98
CA ASP A 182 -9.31 -23.66 4.38
C ASP A 182 -9.19 -22.20 4.84
N MET A 183 -10.22 -21.42 4.54
CA MET A 183 -10.25 -19.97 4.82
C MET A 183 -10.36 -19.70 6.33
N LYS A 184 -9.44 -18.88 6.84
CA LYS A 184 -9.44 -18.37 8.22
C LYS A 184 -9.98 -16.94 8.25
N LEU A 185 -10.92 -16.70 9.15
CA LEU A 185 -11.49 -15.38 9.39
C LEU A 185 -10.78 -14.71 10.58
N THR A 186 -10.57 -13.41 10.45
CA THR A 186 -10.14 -12.51 11.52
C THR A 186 -11.17 -11.40 11.67
N GLU A 187 -11.02 -10.54 12.67
CA GLU A 187 -11.91 -9.38 12.86
C GLU A 187 -11.97 -8.47 11.62
N TRP A 188 -10.84 -8.32 10.92
CA TRP A 188 -10.68 -7.33 9.85
C TRP A 188 -10.37 -7.92 8.47
N GLY A 189 -10.41 -9.24 8.30
CA GLY A 189 -10.17 -9.84 6.99
C GLY A 189 -10.10 -11.36 7.03
N THR A 190 -9.72 -11.94 5.90
CA THR A 190 -9.60 -13.39 5.72
C THR A 190 -8.27 -13.77 5.08
N GLY A 191 -7.91 -15.04 5.18
CA GLY A 191 -6.82 -15.60 4.40
C GLY A 191 -6.68 -17.10 4.59
N PHE A 192 -5.73 -17.72 3.91
CA PHE A 192 -5.54 -19.16 3.93
C PHE A 192 -4.08 -19.52 3.68
N PHE A 193 -3.73 -20.79 3.94
CA PHE A 193 -2.46 -21.40 3.57
C PHE A 193 -2.72 -22.66 2.77
N ASN A 194 -1.96 -22.84 1.69
CA ASN A 194 -2.00 -24.01 0.84
C ASN A 194 -0.60 -24.56 0.61
N LYS A 195 -0.56 -25.86 0.31
CA LYS A 195 0.62 -26.53 -0.23
C LYS A 195 0.50 -26.55 -1.74
N VAL A 196 1.42 -25.88 -2.43
CA VAL A 196 1.42 -25.72 -3.89
C VAL A 196 2.61 -26.47 -4.46
N TYR A 197 2.40 -27.22 -5.53
CA TYR A 197 3.47 -27.87 -6.26
C TYR A 197 4.05 -26.90 -7.29
N ALA A 198 5.34 -26.60 -7.20
CA ALA A 198 5.95 -25.53 -8.01
C ALA A 198 7.26 -25.99 -8.67
N PRO A 199 7.57 -25.50 -9.89
CA PRO A 199 8.80 -25.84 -10.62
C PRO A 199 10.06 -25.29 -9.93
N PRO A 200 11.27 -25.76 -10.28
CA PRO A 200 12.50 -25.19 -9.75
C PRO A 200 12.67 -23.72 -10.16
N LEU A 201 13.34 -22.93 -9.31
CA LEU A 201 13.67 -21.55 -9.65
C LEU A 201 14.66 -21.53 -10.83
N LYS A 202 14.37 -20.71 -11.85
CA LYS A 202 15.23 -20.57 -13.05
C LYS A 202 16.64 -20.06 -12.70
N GLU A 203 16.76 -19.22 -11.68
CA GLU A 203 18.04 -18.62 -11.28
C GLU A 203 18.84 -19.53 -10.34
N LYS A 204 20.07 -19.88 -10.74
CA LYS A 204 20.94 -20.84 -10.04
C LYS A 204 21.19 -20.49 -8.57
N LYS A 205 21.51 -19.23 -8.25
CA LYS A 205 21.81 -18.81 -6.86
C LYS A 205 20.58 -18.85 -5.96
N MET A 206 19.41 -18.47 -6.48
CA MET A 206 18.16 -18.58 -5.73
C MET A 206 17.78 -20.04 -5.52
N ARG A 207 17.97 -20.88 -6.54
CA ARG A 207 17.76 -22.32 -6.47
C ARG A 207 18.66 -23.00 -5.44
N GLU A 208 19.92 -22.60 -5.38
CA GLU A 208 20.90 -23.06 -4.38
C GLU A 208 20.56 -22.54 -2.99
N ALA A 209 20.25 -21.26 -2.86
CA ALA A 209 19.88 -20.65 -1.59
C ALA A 209 18.58 -21.23 -1.03
N SER A 210 17.57 -21.48 -1.88
CA SER A 210 16.28 -22.02 -1.49
C SER A 210 16.23 -23.56 -1.43
N GLY A 211 17.30 -24.25 -1.81
CA GLY A 211 17.32 -25.72 -1.95
C GLY A 211 16.38 -26.31 -3.02
N ARG A 212 15.72 -25.49 -3.87
CA ARG A 212 14.68 -25.93 -4.82
C ARG A 212 15.25 -26.37 -6.17
N ALA A 213 16.18 -27.32 -6.16
CA ALA A 213 16.84 -27.82 -7.37
C ALA A 213 15.91 -28.62 -8.32
N VAL A 214 14.81 -29.13 -7.78
CA VAL A 214 13.77 -29.91 -8.46
C VAL A 214 12.39 -29.35 -8.11
N ASN A 215 11.33 -29.84 -8.75
CA ASN A 215 9.96 -29.53 -8.36
C ASN A 215 9.75 -29.85 -6.86
N ALA A 216 9.08 -28.96 -6.14
CA ALA A 216 8.91 -29.09 -4.70
C ALA A 216 7.54 -28.60 -4.25
N ILE A 217 7.10 -29.07 -3.09
CA ILE A 217 5.94 -28.54 -2.39
C ILE A 217 6.39 -27.29 -1.64
N VAL A 218 5.76 -26.16 -1.94
CA VAL A 218 5.93 -24.88 -1.26
C VAL A 218 4.69 -24.64 -0.42
N GLU A 219 4.87 -24.24 0.84
CA GLU A 219 3.77 -23.72 1.64
C GLU A 219 3.65 -22.23 1.40
N ALA A 220 2.49 -21.79 0.94
CA ALA A 220 2.22 -20.40 0.67
C ALA A 220 0.82 -20.03 1.15
N GLY A 221 0.69 -18.83 1.69
CA GLY A 221 -0.58 -18.30 2.15
C GLY A 221 -0.76 -16.86 1.72
N THR A 222 -2.00 -16.45 1.55
CA THR A 222 -2.36 -15.07 1.24
C THR A 222 -3.65 -14.70 1.94
N GLY A 223 -3.84 -13.41 2.16
CA GLY A 223 -5.05 -12.86 2.75
C GLY A 223 -5.07 -11.35 2.74
N HIS A 224 -6.20 -10.80 3.15
CA HIS A 224 -6.41 -9.36 3.23
C HIS A 224 -6.65 -8.92 4.69
N HIS A 225 -6.39 -7.64 4.94
CA HIS A 225 -6.69 -6.95 6.18
C HIS A 225 -7.27 -5.58 5.87
N GLY A 226 -8.46 -5.31 6.37
CA GLY A 226 -9.30 -4.24 5.86
C GLY A 226 -9.57 -4.43 4.36
N ILE A 227 -9.59 -3.32 3.63
CA ILE A 227 -9.98 -3.28 2.21
C ILE A 227 -8.82 -3.03 1.25
N SER A 228 -7.65 -2.70 1.76
CA SER A 228 -6.53 -2.17 0.96
C SER A 228 -5.17 -2.64 1.47
N MET A 229 -5.14 -3.71 2.26
CA MET A 229 -3.89 -4.30 2.74
C MET A 229 -3.93 -5.80 2.54
N LEU A 230 -2.84 -6.36 2.05
CA LEU A 230 -2.67 -7.79 1.82
C LEU A 230 -1.43 -8.28 2.56
N TRP A 231 -1.44 -9.55 2.91
CA TRP A 231 -0.24 -10.29 3.28
C TRP A 231 -0.12 -11.52 2.39
N THR A 232 1.11 -11.86 2.01
CA THR A 232 1.45 -13.09 1.29
C THR A 232 2.69 -13.69 1.90
N TYR A 233 2.57 -14.89 2.45
CA TYR A 233 3.69 -15.61 3.06
C TYR A 233 4.07 -16.76 2.16
N ILE A 234 5.35 -16.84 1.80
CA ILE A 234 5.89 -17.83 0.88
C ILE A 234 7.03 -18.53 1.62
N HIS A 235 6.87 -19.83 1.86
CA HIS A 235 7.83 -20.65 2.59
C HIS A 235 8.39 -21.73 1.64
N PRO A 236 9.43 -21.39 0.83
CA PRO A 236 10.10 -22.36 -0.03
C PRO A 236 10.60 -23.61 0.71
N THR A 237 11.04 -23.46 1.96
CA THR A 237 11.35 -24.54 2.91
C THR A 237 10.90 -24.09 4.31
N PRO A 238 10.85 -24.98 5.32
CA PRO A 238 10.52 -24.58 6.70
C PRO A 238 11.47 -23.53 7.30
N GLU A 239 12.70 -23.44 6.79
CA GLU A 239 13.74 -22.52 7.27
C GLU A 239 13.85 -21.24 6.42
N ILE A 240 13.30 -21.23 5.21
CA ILE A 240 13.43 -20.13 4.24
C ILE A 240 12.08 -19.50 4.05
N LEU A 241 11.95 -18.26 4.50
CA LEU A 241 10.69 -17.55 4.63
C LEU A 241 10.77 -16.19 3.92
N ILE A 242 9.70 -15.88 3.17
CA ILE A 242 9.47 -14.58 2.56
C ILE A 242 8.07 -14.14 3.00
N HIS A 243 7.96 -13.00 3.68
CA HIS A 243 6.67 -12.40 4.01
C HIS A 243 6.53 -11.07 3.28
N GLN A 244 5.46 -10.94 2.51
CA GLN A 244 5.14 -9.77 1.73
C GLN A 244 3.90 -9.12 2.30
N TYR A 245 3.94 -7.79 2.39
CA TYR A 245 2.85 -6.96 2.85
C TYR A 245 2.61 -5.89 1.80
N VAL A 246 1.41 -5.87 1.25
CA VAL A 246 1.02 -4.89 0.23
C VAL A 246 0.06 -3.91 0.85
N PHE A 247 0.34 -2.63 0.71
CA PHE A 247 -0.56 -1.55 1.09
C PHE A 247 -0.96 -0.79 -0.17
N GLU A 248 -2.26 -0.80 -0.46
CA GLU A 248 -2.80 -0.15 -1.64
C GLU A 248 -3.46 1.18 -1.29
N THR A 249 -3.40 2.12 -2.22
CA THR A 249 -4.05 3.41 -2.11
C THR A 249 -4.67 3.77 -3.44
N PRO A 250 -6.01 3.66 -3.57
CA PRO A 250 -6.70 4.09 -4.78
C PRO A 250 -6.47 5.58 -4.96
N ILE A 251 -5.92 5.97 -6.11
CA ILE A 251 -5.75 7.38 -6.48
C ILE A 251 -7.11 7.95 -6.87
N ASP A 252 -7.83 7.18 -7.68
CA ASP A 252 -9.22 7.35 -8.11
C ASP A 252 -9.80 5.99 -8.50
N GLU A 253 -10.84 5.95 -9.33
CA GLU A 253 -11.56 4.73 -9.69
C GLU A 253 -10.76 3.78 -10.59
N THR A 254 -9.76 4.29 -11.32
CA THR A 254 -9.06 3.53 -12.35
C THR A 254 -7.55 3.47 -12.16
N SER A 255 -7.01 4.13 -11.14
CA SER A 255 -5.58 4.10 -10.86
C SER A 255 -5.30 3.89 -9.37
N THR A 256 -4.32 3.05 -9.08
CA THR A 256 -3.98 2.62 -7.71
C THR A 256 -2.47 2.70 -7.48
N LYS A 257 -2.07 3.18 -6.30
CA LYS A 257 -0.69 3.04 -5.81
C LYS A 257 -0.55 1.80 -4.96
N ILE A 258 0.55 1.11 -5.12
CA ILE A 258 0.87 -0.13 -4.42
C ILE A 258 2.21 0.05 -3.73
N TYR A 259 2.26 -0.21 -2.42
CA TYR A 259 3.49 -0.21 -1.64
C TYR A 259 3.73 -1.61 -1.13
N LEU A 260 4.79 -2.26 -1.63
CA LEU A 260 5.18 -3.61 -1.24
C LEU A 260 6.31 -3.52 -0.21
N ILE A 261 6.06 -4.04 0.99
CA ILE A 261 7.10 -4.34 1.97
C ILE A 261 7.37 -5.84 1.89
N ASN A 262 8.60 -6.19 1.52
CA ASN A 262 9.05 -7.57 1.45
C ASN A 262 10.08 -7.81 2.56
N THR A 263 9.79 -8.75 3.46
CA THR A 263 10.71 -9.23 4.49
C THR A 263 11.15 -10.66 4.15
N ARG A 264 12.42 -10.98 4.43
CA ARG A 264 13.00 -12.30 4.18
C ARG A 264 14.04 -12.67 5.24
N ASN A 265 14.16 -13.95 5.57
CA ASN A 265 15.17 -14.45 6.53
C ASN A 265 16.42 -15.07 5.89
N PHE A 266 16.53 -14.99 4.56
CA PHE A 266 17.65 -15.49 3.76
C PHE A 266 18.08 -14.41 2.76
N LEU A 267 19.31 -14.53 2.24
CA LEU A 267 19.91 -13.48 1.39
C LEU A 267 19.78 -12.09 2.04
N THR A 268 20.14 -12.00 3.31
CA THR A 268 19.93 -10.80 4.14
C THR A 268 20.99 -9.73 3.97
N ASP A 269 22.06 -10.02 3.21
CA ASP A 269 23.08 -9.03 2.87
C ASP A 269 22.47 -7.91 1.99
N PRO A 270 22.81 -6.63 2.22
CA PRO A 270 22.29 -5.52 1.41
C PRO A 270 22.55 -5.65 -0.10
N LYS A 271 23.62 -6.34 -0.50
CA LYS A 271 23.95 -6.60 -1.92
C LYS A 271 22.90 -7.46 -2.64
N ASP A 272 22.06 -8.17 -1.89
CA ASP A 272 21.01 -9.04 -2.43
C ASP A 272 19.68 -8.31 -2.63
N ASP A 273 19.52 -7.08 -2.11
CA ASP A 273 18.25 -6.34 -2.15
C ASP A 273 17.80 -6.04 -3.58
N GLU A 274 18.70 -5.54 -4.43
CA GLU A 274 18.38 -5.17 -5.82
C GLU A 274 17.80 -6.36 -6.58
N ARG A 275 18.44 -7.53 -6.47
CA ARG A 275 17.96 -8.77 -7.10
C ARG A 275 16.59 -9.21 -6.61
N VAL A 276 16.34 -9.16 -5.29
CA VAL A 276 15.04 -9.52 -4.73
C VAL A 276 13.96 -8.54 -5.20
N MET A 277 14.28 -7.25 -5.24
CA MET A 277 13.37 -6.22 -5.73
C MET A 277 13.07 -6.38 -7.22
N GLU A 278 14.07 -6.70 -8.05
CA GLU A 278 13.87 -7.01 -9.48
C GLU A 278 12.91 -8.18 -9.67
N ARG A 279 13.09 -9.27 -8.91
CA ARG A 279 12.18 -10.42 -8.97
C ARG A 279 10.74 -10.03 -8.59
N ASN A 280 10.56 -9.30 -7.50
CA ASN A 280 9.24 -8.82 -7.07
C ASN A 280 8.60 -7.91 -8.13
N GLN A 281 9.40 -7.06 -8.77
CA GLN A 281 8.94 -6.19 -9.84
C GLN A 281 8.47 -6.99 -11.06
N VAL A 282 9.19 -8.05 -11.45
CA VAL A 282 8.76 -8.93 -12.55
C VAL A 282 7.40 -9.54 -12.26
N VAL A 283 7.18 -10.07 -11.05
CA VAL A 283 5.89 -10.66 -10.65
C VAL A 283 4.78 -9.60 -10.71
N ALA A 284 4.97 -8.44 -10.07
CA ALA A 284 3.98 -7.36 -10.07
C ALA A 284 3.64 -6.85 -11.48
N PHE A 285 4.61 -6.86 -12.40
CA PHE A 285 4.40 -6.43 -13.78
C PHE A 285 3.67 -7.49 -14.61
N GLN A 286 3.87 -8.79 -14.33
CA GLN A 286 3.09 -9.86 -14.94
C GLN A 286 1.61 -9.75 -14.57
N ASP A 287 1.30 -9.51 -13.29
CA ASP A 287 -0.08 -9.27 -12.84
C ASP A 287 -0.68 -8.04 -13.50
N ARG A 288 0.06 -6.92 -13.46
CA ARG A 288 -0.38 -5.68 -14.10
C ARG A 288 -0.75 -5.91 -15.57
N ASP A 289 0.07 -6.61 -16.34
CA ASP A 289 -0.15 -6.78 -17.78
C ASP A 289 -1.45 -7.52 -18.11
N VAL A 290 -1.92 -8.38 -17.19
CA VAL A 290 -3.26 -8.98 -17.24
C VAL A 290 -4.31 -7.96 -16.80
N LEU A 291 -4.15 -7.36 -15.62
CA LEU A 291 -5.15 -6.52 -14.97
C LEU A 291 -5.51 -5.25 -15.75
N VAL A 292 -4.55 -4.60 -16.40
CA VAL A 292 -4.78 -3.36 -17.17
C VAL A 292 -5.67 -3.56 -18.39
N ASN A 293 -5.86 -4.81 -18.83
CA ASN A 293 -6.67 -5.16 -19.99
C ASN A 293 -8.02 -5.82 -19.62
N ILE A 294 -8.36 -5.90 -18.32
CA ILE A 294 -9.65 -6.47 -17.88
C ILE A 294 -10.81 -5.60 -18.35
N SER A 295 -11.87 -6.26 -18.84
CA SER A 295 -13.13 -5.61 -19.24
C SER A 295 -14.33 -6.37 -18.66
N PRO A 296 -15.21 -5.70 -17.89
CA PRO A 296 -15.17 -4.28 -17.51
C PRO A 296 -14.04 -3.96 -16.52
N VAL A 297 -13.45 -2.76 -16.66
CA VAL A 297 -12.33 -2.27 -15.81
C VAL A 297 -12.71 -2.29 -14.33
N LEU A 298 -13.92 -1.83 -14.00
CA LEU A 298 -14.42 -1.79 -12.64
C LEU A 298 -15.09 -3.11 -12.26
N THR A 299 -14.87 -3.57 -11.03
CA THR A 299 -15.65 -4.70 -10.49
C THR A 299 -17.15 -4.33 -10.48
N PRO A 300 -18.05 -5.24 -10.90
CA PRO A 300 -19.48 -4.96 -10.88
C PRO A 300 -20.00 -4.62 -9.48
N ASN A 301 -20.97 -3.69 -9.40
CA ASN A 301 -21.56 -3.26 -8.13
C ASN A 301 -22.39 -4.34 -7.42
N LYS A 302 -22.68 -5.46 -8.09
CA LYS A 302 -23.46 -6.56 -7.53
C LYS A 302 -22.80 -7.89 -7.91
N ILE A 303 -22.73 -8.80 -6.95
CA ILE A 303 -22.12 -10.12 -7.12
C ILE A 303 -22.77 -10.95 -8.23
N ASN A 304 -24.08 -10.80 -8.46
CA ASN A 304 -24.80 -11.52 -9.50
C ASN A 304 -24.53 -11.00 -10.93
N ASN A 305 -23.77 -9.91 -11.06
CA ASN A 305 -23.26 -9.43 -12.34
C ASN A 305 -21.88 -10.02 -12.67
N GLU A 306 -21.34 -10.89 -11.81
CA GLU A 306 -20.09 -11.61 -12.00
C GLU A 306 -20.38 -13.11 -11.91
N PHE A 307 -19.72 -13.90 -12.77
CA PHE A 307 -19.98 -15.32 -12.88
C PHE A 307 -18.95 -16.08 -12.03
N PHE A 308 -19.42 -16.65 -10.91
CA PHE A 308 -18.62 -17.50 -10.03
C PHE A 308 -18.93 -18.98 -10.32
N VAL A 309 -17.88 -19.81 -10.38
CA VAL A 309 -17.95 -21.26 -10.60
C VAL A 309 -17.52 -21.99 -9.33
#